data_AF-A0A2N7XC92-F1
#
_entry.id   AF-A0A2N7XC92-F1
#
_cell.length_a   1.000
_cell.length_b   1.000
_cell.length_c   1.000
_cell.angle_alpha   90.00
_cell.angle_beta   90.00
_cell.angle_gamma   90.00
#
_symmetry.space_group_name_H-M   'P 1'
#
loop_
_entity.id
_entity.type
_entity.pdbx_description
1 polymer ?
#
loop_
_entity_poly.entity_id
_entity_poly.type
_entity_poly.pdbx_seq_one_letter_code
_entity_poly.pdbx_strand_id
1 'polypeptide(L)'
;MWWSNGKSRVTEGARALASPMIMSLEPRMLFDGAVAATVADTAQADSQSTADAAKAPTTDQPAASQDTHDQTDATPAPVAVAVPGQTVVFVDSRVKDAGSLLQGIAPGTQVVQLDASQDGLQQIADYLDGHQGISSVQIIAHGNAGDLWLGNSYLSADNVAARSAVLTEIGKDMNVGGDILIYGCYTAEGERGLSFVDSLAQLTGRDVAASSDRTGLAGDWDLEIATGIIESANVLSATAMSDYQWGLATWTATNNANTGVGSLRAAIASAQNGDIVTFNGNMTVQLTSELLINKNITVDGDLNNDGAADVILDGQYRTRVIEVSSGSIVTLDGLVITRGLVSGTGGNGGYGAAGAMAGGVFNAGILTLNNVSVTSNGASGGGGGGGVTGAFYGGGGGG
;
A
#
# COMPACT_ATOMS: atom_id res chain seq x y z
N MET A 1 -72.27 20.10 3.45
CA MET A 1 -72.27 21.58 3.62
C MET A 1 -71.07 22.14 2.87
N TRP A 2 -71.35 23.22 2.15
CA TRP A 2 -70.54 24.21 1.42
C TRP A 2 -69.00 24.26 1.41
N TRP A 3 -68.54 24.71 0.23
CA TRP A 3 -67.24 25.24 -0.20
C TRP A 3 -66.76 26.54 0.46
N SER A 4 -65.44 26.84 0.38
CA SER A 4 -64.82 27.89 -0.48
C SER A 4 -63.41 28.27 0.05
N ASN A 5 -62.32 28.04 -0.70
CA ASN A 5 -61.71 28.81 -1.79
C ASN A 5 -61.02 30.14 -1.39
N GLY A 6 -59.71 30.19 -1.64
CA GLY A 6 -58.89 31.40 -1.70
C GLY A 6 -57.56 31.14 -2.41
N LYS A 7 -57.56 31.25 -3.74
CA LYS A 7 -56.39 31.22 -4.64
C LYS A 7 -55.69 32.58 -4.68
N SER A 8 -54.38 32.59 -5.01
CA SER A 8 -53.66 33.44 -6.01
C SER A 8 -52.21 33.71 -5.54
N ARG A 9 -51.14 33.87 -6.35
CA ARG A 9 -50.79 33.65 -7.77
C ARG A 9 -49.23 33.76 -7.85
N VAL A 10 -48.65 32.89 -8.67
CA VAL A 10 -47.41 32.96 -9.50
C VAL A 10 -46.47 34.18 -9.39
N THR A 11 -45.16 33.93 -9.30
CA THR A 11 -44.15 34.58 -10.14
C THR A 11 -42.96 33.64 -10.36
N GLU A 12 -42.60 33.51 -11.63
CA GLU A 12 -41.55 32.65 -12.18
C GLU A 12 -40.41 33.57 -12.67
N GLY A 13 -39.16 33.11 -12.53
CA GLY A 13 -38.04 33.53 -13.39
C GLY A 13 -37.05 34.54 -12.81
N ALA A 14 -35.88 34.04 -12.38
CA ALA A 14 -34.61 34.68 -12.66
C ALA A 14 -33.49 33.62 -12.71
N ARG A 15 -33.03 33.33 -13.92
CA ARG A 15 -31.80 32.58 -14.20
C ARG A 15 -30.61 33.38 -13.64
N ALA A 16 -29.82 32.76 -12.77
CA ALA A 16 -28.48 33.26 -12.46
C ALA A 16 -27.51 32.71 -13.50
N LEU A 17 -26.83 33.63 -14.19
CA LEU A 17 -25.79 33.38 -15.18
C LEU A 17 -24.53 32.84 -14.51
N ALA A 18 -23.95 31.80 -15.10
CA ALA A 18 -22.62 31.29 -14.75
C ALA A 18 -21.56 32.38 -15.00
N SER A 19 -20.71 32.62 -14.01
CA SER A 19 -19.49 33.41 -14.18
C SER A 19 -18.33 32.48 -14.56
N PRO A 20 -17.47 32.84 -15.53
CA PRO A 20 -16.31 32.05 -15.89
C PRO A 20 -15.23 32.18 -14.81
N MET A 21 -14.79 31.06 -14.22
CA MET A 21 -13.56 31.06 -13.43
C MET A 21 -12.35 31.02 -14.38
N ILE A 22 -11.61 32.12 -14.38
CA ILE A 22 -10.28 32.25 -14.97
C ILE A 22 -9.31 31.39 -14.15
N MET A 23 -8.61 30.47 -14.82
CA MET A 23 -7.54 29.64 -14.25
C MET A 23 -6.38 30.51 -13.76
N SER A 24 -5.91 30.24 -12.55
CA SER A 24 -4.59 30.68 -12.07
C SER A 24 -3.62 29.52 -12.21
N LEU A 25 -2.58 29.69 -13.03
CA LEU A 25 -1.48 28.74 -13.19
C LEU A 25 -0.49 28.95 -12.03
N GLU A 26 -0.10 27.86 -11.36
CA GLU A 26 0.88 27.90 -10.27
C GLU A 26 2.30 28.21 -10.78
N PRO A 27 3.15 28.87 -9.96
CA PRO A 27 4.51 29.22 -10.37
C PRO A 27 5.40 27.98 -10.50
N ARG A 28 6.01 27.77 -11.68
CA ARG A 28 7.12 26.81 -11.84
C ARG A 28 8.38 27.37 -11.20
N MET A 29 8.85 26.73 -10.13
CA MET A 29 10.20 26.97 -9.61
C MET A 29 11.21 26.28 -10.53
N LEU A 30 12.05 27.08 -11.19
CA LEU A 30 13.19 26.63 -11.98
C LEU A 30 14.38 26.42 -11.02
N PHE A 31 14.78 25.17 -10.80
CA PHE A 31 16.01 24.84 -10.08
C PHE A 31 17.20 24.92 -11.05
N ASP A 32 18.08 25.89 -10.84
CA ASP A 32 19.36 26.02 -11.52
C ASP A 32 20.37 25.07 -10.85
N GLY A 33 20.71 23.99 -11.55
CA GLY A 33 21.69 23.00 -11.13
C GLY A 33 23.11 23.44 -11.45
N ALA A 34 23.67 24.37 -10.66
CA ALA A 34 25.09 24.65 -10.67
C ALA A 34 25.79 23.88 -9.53
N VAL A 35 26.41 22.76 -9.91
CA VAL A 35 27.25 21.92 -9.04
C VAL A 35 28.57 22.65 -8.76
N ALA A 36 28.79 23.06 -7.51
CA ALA A 36 30.10 23.44 -7.00
C ALA A 36 30.62 22.31 -6.10
N ALA A 37 31.46 21.45 -6.66
CA ALA A 37 32.31 20.55 -5.88
C ALA A 37 33.68 21.22 -5.71
N THR A 38 33.91 21.81 -4.54
CA THR A 38 35.23 22.25 -4.09
C THR A 38 35.94 21.09 -3.40
N VAL A 39 36.91 20.51 -4.08
CA VAL A 39 38.03 19.78 -3.46
C VAL A 39 39.26 20.66 -3.58
N ALA A 40 39.78 21.07 -2.42
CA ALA A 40 41.05 21.75 -2.29
C ALA A 40 42.14 20.72 -2.01
N ASP A 41 43.17 20.66 -2.84
CA ASP A 41 44.53 20.47 -2.35
C ASP A 41 45.58 21.10 -3.29
N THR A 42 46.41 21.94 -2.67
CA THR A 42 47.77 22.38 -3.02
C THR A 42 48.13 22.74 -4.47
N ALA A 43 48.40 24.03 -4.73
CA ALA A 43 49.77 24.57 -4.80
C ALA A 43 49.86 25.90 -5.60
N GLN A 44 50.50 26.88 -4.96
CA GLN A 44 51.39 27.90 -5.51
C GLN A 44 50.82 29.23 -6.06
N ALA A 45 51.50 30.29 -5.61
CA ALA A 45 51.11 31.68 -5.64
C ALA A 45 51.66 32.47 -6.85
N ASP A 46 50.90 33.54 -7.15
CA ASP A 46 51.28 34.86 -7.68
C ASP A 46 52.06 35.00 -9.00
N SER A 47 51.42 35.62 -10.01
CA SER A 47 51.50 37.09 -10.17
C SER A 47 50.67 37.65 -11.35
N GLN A 48 49.72 38.53 -10.99
CA GLN A 48 49.19 39.75 -11.64
C GLN A 48 49.39 40.02 -13.15
N SER A 49 48.32 40.38 -13.86
CA SER A 49 48.04 41.79 -14.23
C SER A 49 46.67 42.02 -14.90
N THR A 50 45.86 42.86 -14.24
CA THR A 50 44.94 43.90 -14.73
C THR A 50 43.81 43.59 -15.75
N ALA A 51 42.59 43.81 -15.26
CA ALA A 51 41.38 44.11 -16.01
C ALA A 51 41.45 45.47 -16.72
N ASP A 52 40.72 45.64 -17.83
CA ASP A 52 39.58 46.56 -17.83
C ASP A 52 38.58 46.21 -18.94
N ALA A 53 37.31 46.39 -18.62
CA ALA A 53 36.15 46.12 -19.46
C ALA A 53 35.90 47.26 -20.46
N ALA A 54 35.30 46.95 -21.60
CA ALA A 54 34.01 47.53 -22.00
C ALA A 54 33.59 47.15 -23.43
N LYS A 55 32.29 46.89 -23.56
CA LYS A 55 31.39 47.27 -24.67
C LYS A 55 31.08 46.21 -25.73
N ALA A 56 29.89 45.61 -25.58
CA ALA A 56 29.00 45.26 -26.71
C ALA A 56 28.14 46.51 -27.05
N PRO A 57 27.57 46.68 -28.28
CA PRO A 57 26.50 45.80 -28.77
C PRO A 57 26.41 45.58 -30.32
N THR A 58 25.72 44.47 -30.70
CA THR A 58 24.80 44.26 -31.88
C THR A 58 25.35 44.51 -33.29
N THR A 59 25.07 43.77 -34.36
CA THR A 59 23.93 42.94 -34.79
C THR A 59 24.38 42.28 -36.11
N ASP A 60 24.05 41.00 -36.35
CA ASP A 60 23.54 40.53 -37.66
C ASP A 60 23.32 39.01 -37.65
N GLN A 61 22.17 38.61 -38.18
CA GLN A 61 21.73 37.24 -38.43
C GLN A 61 20.92 37.27 -39.74
N PRO A 62 20.72 36.18 -40.49
CA PRO A 62 21.52 34.97 -40.75
C PRO A 62 21.80 34.76 -42.27
N ALA A 63 22.74 33.87 -42.62
CA ALA A 63 22.75 33.22 -43.92
C ALA A 63 22.63 31.70 -43.72
N ALA A 64 21.63 31.12 -44.37
CA ALA A 64 21.31 29.69 -44.35
C ALA A 64 22.42 28.86 -45.02
N SER A 65 22.72 27.70 -44.44
CA SER A 65 23.41 26.61 -45.13
C SER A 65 22.56 25.36 -44.93
N GLN A 66 22.09 24.80 -46.05
CA GLN A 66 21.41 23.52 -46.11
C GLN A 66 22.47 22.42 -46.01
N ASP A 67 22.48 21.69 -44.91
CA ASP A 67 23.11 20.37 -44.85
C ASP A 67 22.00 19.32 -44.88
N THR A 68 21.88 18.67 -46.03
CA THR A 68 21.12 17.43 -46.22
C THR A 68 21.85 16.30 -45.51
N HIS A 69 21.41 15.95 -44.31
CA HIS A 69 21.77 14.68 -43.69
C HIS A 69 20.79 13.61 -44.15
N ASP A 70 21.30 12.66 -44.94
CA ASP A 70 20.66 11.38 -45.23
C ASP A 70 20.32 10.68 -43.91
N GLN A 71 19.04 10.65 -43.56
CA GLN A 71 18.55 9.71 -42.54
C GLN A 71 18.65 8.31 -43.13
N THR A 72 19.67 7.59 -42.70
CA THR A 72 19.69 6.14 -42.81
C THR A 72 18.52 5.60 -42.02
N ASP A 73 17.63 4.92 -42.73
CA ASP A 73 16.43 4.28 -42.22
C ASP A 73 16.82 3.34 -41.06
N ALA A 74 16.46 3.72 -39.83
CA ALA A 74 16.70 2.89 -38.67
C ALA A 74 15.88 1.61 -38.85
N THR A 75 16.55 0.46 -38.88
CA THR A 75 15.89 -0.84 -38.96
C THR A 75 14.89 -0.92 -37.81
N PRO A 76 13.59 -1.21 -38.06
CA PRO A 76 12.61 -1.33 -37.00
C PRO A 76 13.11 -2.33 -35.96
N ALA A 77 13.03 -1.96 -34.67
CA ALA A 77 13.28 -2.90 -33.58
C ALA A 77 12.44 -4.16 -33.83
N PRO A 78 13.01 -5.38 -33.66
CA PRO A 78 12.26 -6.60 -33.80
C PRO A 78 10.98 -6.51 -32.95
N VAL A 79 9.83 -6.72 -33.59
CA VAL A 79 8.57 -6.80 -32.86
C VAL A 79 8.68 -8.04 -31.98
N ALA A 80 8.54 -7.85 -30.68
CA ALA A 80 8.62 -8.93 -29.72
C ALA A 80 7.55 -9.98 -30.05
N VAL A 81 7.95 -11.26 -30.14
CA VAL A 81 7.06 -12.36 -30.52
C VAL A 81 6.79 -13.18 -29.28
N ALA A 82 5.52 -13.24 -28.87
CA ALA A 82 5.10 -14.02 -27.71
C ALA A 82 5.61 -15.46 -27.77
N VAL A 83 6.25 -15.89 -26.68
CA VAL A 83 6.68 -17.28 -26.52
C VAL A 83 5.45 -18.18 -26.44
N PRO A 84 5.31 -19.18 -27.34
CA PRO A 84 4.19 -20.10 -27.29
C PRO A 84 4.17 -20.87 -25.97
N GLY A 85 3.01 -20.97 -25.34
CA GLY A 85 2.85 -21.68 -24.08
C GLY A 85 1.56 -21.32 -23.37
N GLN A 86 1.44 -21.85 -22.15
CA GLN A 86 0.34 -21.56 -21.24
C GLN A 86 0.74 -20.45 -20.27
N THR A 87 -0.26 -19.70 -19.82
CA THR A 87 -0.11 -18.74 -18.72
C THR A 87 -0.68 -19.34 -17.44
N VAL A 88 0.06 -19.18 -16.34
CA VAL A 88 -0.42 -19.46 -15.00
C VAL A 88 -0.41 -18.18 -14.17
N VAL A 89 -1.48 -17.97 -13.41
CA VAL A 89 -1.59 -16.92 -12.41
C VAL A 89 -1.57 -17.54 -11.03
N PHE A 90 -0.57 -17.16 -10.24
CA PHE A 90 -0.52 -17.43 -8.82
C PHE A 90 -1.13 -16.25 -8.07
N VAL A 91 -2.13 -16.51 -7.23
CA VAL A 91 -2.75 -15.50 -6.39
C VAL A 91 -2.55 -15.85 -4.94
N ASP A 92 -1.92 -14.96 -4.20
CA ASP A 92 -1.77 -15.14 -2.77
C ASP A 92 -3.13 -15.13 -2.07
N SER A 93 -3.37 -16.05 -1.14
CA SER A 93 -4.68 -16.17 -0.46
C SER A 93 -5.04 -14.96 0.41
N ARG A 94 -4.07 -14.12 0.78
CA ARG A 94 -4.32 -12.85 1.50
C ARG A 94 -4.86 -11.75 0.59
N VAL A 95 -4.80 -11.90 -0.73
CA VAL A 95 -5.35 -10.93 -1.69
C VAL A 95 -6.86 -10.82 -1.52
N LYS A 96 -7.30 -9.63 -1.09
CA LYS A 96 -8.70 -9.38 -0.76
C LYS A 96 -9.60 -9.47 -2.01
N ASP A 97 -10.62 -10.32 -1.95
CA ASP A 97 -11.61 -10.46 -3.03
C ASP A 97 -10.98 -10.83 -4.38
N ALA A 98 -9.93 -11.66 -4.37
CA ALA A 98 -9.31 -12.19 -5.58
C ALA A 98 -10.32 -12.82 -6.56
N GLY A 99 -11.42 -13.37 -6.06
CA GLY A 99 -12.48 -13.95 -6.89
C GLY A 99 -13.14 -12.94 -7.83
N SER A 100 -13.30 -11.67 -7.44
CA SER A 100 -13.81 -10.62 -8.33
C SER A 100 -12.78 -10.19 -9.36
N LEU A 101 -11.50 -10.10 -8.95
CA LEU A 101 -10.38 -9.77 -9.82
C LEU A 101 -10.17 -10.80 -10.95
N LEU A 102 -10.40 -12.08 -10.64
CA LEU A 102 -10.25 -13.18 -11.58
C LEU A 102 -11.48 -13.37 -12.50
N GLN A 103 -12.53 -12.56 -12.36
CA GLN A 103 -13.69 -12.63 -13.26
C GLN A 103 -13.31 -12.20 -14.68
N GLY A 104 -13.66 -13.05 -15.65
CA GLY A 104 -13.35 -12.80 -17.05
C GLY A 104 -11.87 -12.92 -17.41
N ILE A 105 -11.09 -13.63 -16.58
CA ILE A 105 -9.68 -13.96 -16.89
C ILE A 105 -9.54 -14.56 -18.30
N ALA A 106 -8.43 -14.26 -18.96
CA ALA A 106 -8.15 -14.71 -20.33
C ALA A 106 -8.35 -16.24 -20.48
N PRO A 107 -9.06 -16.71 -21.53
CA PRO A 107 -9.33 -18.12 -21.73
C PRO A 107 -8.06 -18.96 -21.80
N GLY A 108 -8.07 -20.12 -21.14
CA GLY A 108 -6.92 -21.04 -21.10
C GLY A 108 -5.87 -20.71 -20.03
N THR A 109 -6.07 -19.63 -19.27
CA THR A 109 -5.21 -19.30 -18.13
C THR A 109 -5.44 -20.26 -16.96
N GLN A 110 -4.37 -20.79 -16.40
CA GLN A 110 -4.40 -21.60 -15.17
C GLN A 110 -4.36 -20.67 -13.96
N VAL A 111 -5.18 -20.95 -12.94
CA VAL A 111 -5.21 -20.14 -11.71
C VAL A 111 -4.85 -21.04 -10.53
N VAL A 112 -3.87 -20.61 -9.75
CA VAL A 112 -3.38 -21.31 -8.57
C VAL A 112 -3.45 -20.35 -7.39
N GLN A 113 -4.14 -20.75 -6.33
CA GLN A 113 -4.13 -19.98 -5.09
C GLN A 113 -2.99 -20.47 -4.21
N LEU A 114 -2.15 -19.56 -3.72
CA LEU A 114 -1.09 -19.88 -2.76
C LEU A 114 -1.66 -19.96 -1.35
N ASP A 115 -1.36 -21.06 -0.66
CA ASP A 115 -1.69 -21.28 0.74
C ASP A 115 -0.84 -20.36 1.63
N ALA A 116 -1.49 -19.56 2.48
CA ALA A 116 -0.84 -18.64 3.41
C ALA A 116 0.01 -19.34 4.48
N SER A 117 -0.20 -20.64 4.72
CA SER A 117 0.53 -21.42 5.74
C SER A 117 1.80 -22.10 5.21
N GLN A 118 2.06 -22.02 3.91
CA GLN A 118 3.19 -22.68 3.25
C GLN A 118 4.12 -21.67 2.58
N ASP A 119 5.36 -22.05 2.30
CA ASP A 119 6.29 -21.20 1.57
C ASP A 119 5.78 -20.98 0.14
N GLY A 120 5.37 -19.75 -0.18
CA GLY A 120 4.72 -19.45 -1.46
C GLY A 120 5.65 -19.57 -2.65
N LEU A 121 6.96 -19.32 -2.48
CA LEU A 121 7.92 -19.50 -3.55
C LEU A 121 8.12 -20.98 -3.88
N GLN A 122 8.15 -21.84 -2.86
CA GLN A 122 8.21 -23.30 -3.05
C GLN A 122 6.93 -23.82 -3.72
N GLN A 123 5.75 -23.32 -3.34
CA GLN A 123 4.49 -23.70 -4.01
C GLN A 123 4.51 -23.39 -5.51
N ILE A 124 5.08 -22.25 -5.92
CA ILE A 124 5.26 -21.90 -7.33
C ILE A 124 6.19 -22.90 -8.02
N ALA A 125 7.34 -23.20 -7.43
CA ALA A 125 8.29 -24.16 -7.98
C ALA A 125 7.66 -25.57 -8.14
N ASP A 126 7.01 -26.07 -7.09
CA ASP A 126 6.36 -27.38 -7.09
C ASP A 126 5.25 -27.48 -8.15
N TYR A 127 4.50 -26.39 -8.36
CA TYR A 127 3.51 -26.34 -9.43
C TYR A 127 4.18 -26.43 -10.81
N LEU A 128 5.24 -25.65 -11.06
CA LEU A 128 5.88 -25.57 -12.36
C LEU A 128 6.62 -26.87 -12.73
N ASP A 129 7.23 -27.58 -11.78
CA ASP A 129 7.86 -28.90 -12.01
C ASP A 129 6.85 -29.90 -12.61
N GLY A 130 5.60 -29.85 -12.13
CA GLY A 130 4.49 -30.67 -12.63
C GLY A 130 3.83 -30.18 -13.93
N HIS A 131 4.10 -28.96 -14.38
CA HIS A 131 3.38 -28.30 -15.48
C HIS A 131 4.32 -27.75 -16.54
N GLN A 132 4.48 -28.51 -17.62
CA GLN A 132 5.36 -28.15 -18.73
C GLN A 132 4.70 -27.19 -19.72
N GLY A 133 5.52 -26.42 -20.43
CA GLY A 133 5.06 -25.52 -21.50
C GLY A 133 4.48 -24.19 -20.99
N ILE A 134 4.87 -23.75 -19.78
CA ILE A 134 4.51 -22.44 -19.25
C ILE A 134 5.40 -21.38 -19.88
N SER A 135 4.81 -20.39 -20.54
CA SER A 135 5.53 -19.23 -21.09
C SER A 135 5.30 -17.95 -20.31
N SER A 136 4.31 -17.91 -19.41
CA SER A 136 4.04 -16.76 -18.57
C SER A 136 3.64 -17.19 -17.16
N VAL A 137 4.34 -16.66 -16.17
CA VAL A 137 3.98 -16.74 -14.76
C VAL A 137 3.54 -15.36 -14.33
N GLN A 138 2.32 -15.23 -13.82
CA GLN A 138 1.84 -13.97 -13.25
C GLN A 138 1.56 -14.16 -11.78
N ILE A 139 1.98 -13.21 -10.95
CA ILE A 139 1.89 -13.32 -9.49
C ILE A 139 1.10 -12.10 -8.99
N ILE A 140 0.01 -12.35 -8.28
CA ILE A 140 -0.80 -11.33 -7.62
C ILE A 140 -0.64 -11.52 -6.12
N ALA A 141 0.03 -10.59 -5.47
CA ALA A 141 0.36 -10.69 -4.05
C ALA A 141 0.57 -9.30 -3.44
N HIS A 142 0.61 -9.24 -2.11
CA HIS A 142 0.95 -8.00 -1.43
C HIS A 142 2.47 -7.73 -1.52
N GLY A 143 2.86 -6.49 -1.79
CA GLY A 143 4.25 -6.07 -1.94
C GLY A 143 4.59 -4.73 -1.27
N ASN A 144 5.88 -4.41 -1.26
CA ASN A 144 6.46 -3.10 -0.98
C ASN A 144 7.82 -3.00 -1.71
N ALA A 145 8.53 -1.88 -1.62
CA ALA A 145 9.84 -1.66 -2.22
C ALA A 145 10.82 -2.82 -1.99
N GLY A 146 11.04 -3.61 -3.05
CA GLY A 146 11.92 -4.78 -3.07
C GLY A 146 11.47 -5.98 -2.25
N ASP A 147 10.18 -6.05 -1.88
CA ASP A 147 9.62 -7.12 -1.05
C ASP A 147 8.27 -7.61 -1.63
N LEU A 148 8.07 -8.94 -1.64
CA LEU A 148 6.83 -9.60 -2.08
C LEU A 148 6.42 -10.67 -1.07
N TRP A 149 5.18 -10.67 -0.63
CA TRP A 149 4.68 -11.60 0.39
C TRP A 149 3.94 -12.78 -0.24
N LEU A 150 4.55 -13.97 -0.20
CA LEU A 150 4.09 -15.20 -0.81
C LEU A 150 3.92 -16.31 0.23
N GLY A 151 2.67 -16.73 0.44
CA GLY A 151 2.32 -17.73 1.45
C GLY A 151 2.68 -17.27 2.86
N ASN A 152 3.49 -18.03 3.59
CA ASN A 152 3.99 -17.66 4.92
C ASN A 152 5.35 -16.93 4.90
N SER A 153 5.85 -16.57 3.71
CA SER A 153 7.22 -16.10 3.53
C SER A 153 7.31 -14.81 2.72
N TYR A 154 8.32 -13.99 3.01
CA TYR A 154 8.71 -12.89 2.13
C TYR A 154 9.79 -13.36 1.16
N LEU A 155 9.65 -12.96 -0.09
CA LEU A 155 10.76 -12.90 -1.04
C LEU A 155 11.16 -11.43 -1.16
N SER A 156 12.40 -11.10 -0.81
CA SER A 156 12.86 -9.71 -0.69
C SER A 156 14.26 -9.49 -1.20
N ALA A 157 14.63 -8.23 -1.42
CA ALA A 157 15.99 -7.81 -1.74
C ALA A 157 17.04 -8.35 -0.73
N ASP A 158 16.65 -8.52 0.53
CA ASP A 158 17.55 -8.99 1.59
C ASP A 158 17.77 -10.51 1.56
N ASN A 159 16.83 -11.28 1.02
CA ASN A 159 16.86 -12.75 1.07
C ASN A 159 16.90 -13.45 -0.30
N VAL A 160 16.69 -12.73 -1.39
CA VAL A 160 16.56 -13.28 -2.76
C VAL A 160 17.76 -14.15 -3.16
N ALA A 161 18.98 -13.76 -2.79
CA ALA A 161 20.19 -14.53 -3.08
C ALA A 161 20.21 -15.89 -2.36
N ALA A 162 19.71 -15.95 -1.13
CA ALA A 162 19.59 -17.19 -0.36
C ALA A 162 18.50 -18.12 -0.93
N ARG A 163 17.58 -17.59 -1.74
CA ARG A 163 16.50 -18.34 -2.42
C ARG A 163 16.86 -18.77 -3.85
N SER A 164 18.11 -18.58 -4.27
CA SER A 164 18.60 -18.86 -5.62
C SER A 164 18.27 -20.25 -6.16
N ALA A 165 18.39 -21.30 -5.34
CA ALA A 165 18.10 -22.68 -5.78
C ALA A 165 16.66 -22.84 -6.31
N VAL A 166 15.67 -22.38 -5.53
CA VAL A 166 14.24 -22.47 -5.90
C VAL A 166 13.92 -21.56 -7.08
N LEU A 167 14.54 -20.38 -7.16
CA LEU A 167 14.37 -19.45 -8.29
C LEU A 167 14.91 -20.04 -9.59
N THR A 168 16.05 -20.75 -9.53
CA THR A 168 16.60 -21.44 -10.70
C THR A 168 15.72 -22.61 -11.15
N GLU A 169 15.08 -23.33 -10.21
CA GLU A 169 14.10 -24.37 -10.54
C GLU A 169 12.88 -23.78 -11.27
N ILE A 170 12.27 -22.72 -10.71
CA ILE A 170 11.18 -21.98 -11.35
C ILE A 170 11.54 -21.57 -12.78
N GLY A 171 12.72 -20.97 -12.94
CA GLY A 171 13.24 -20.57 -14.23
C GLY A 171 13.32 -21.73 -15.20
N LYS A 172 13.99 -22.82 -14.79
CA LYS A 172 14.20 -24.02 -15.61
C LYS A 172 12.90 -24.66 -16.11
N ASP A 173 11.85 -24.64 -15.30
CA ASP A 173 10.57 -25.29 -15.62
C ASP A 173 9.64 -24.40 -16.48
N MET A 174 9.99 -23.13 -16.65
CA MET A 174 9.38 -22.24 -17.65
C MET A 174 10.08 -22.39 -19.01
N ASN A 175 9.32 -22.13 -20.08
CA ASN A 175 9.85 -22.05 -21.45
C ASN A 175 10.94 -20.98 -21.56
N VAL A 176 11.92 -21.23 -22.42
CA VAL A 176 12.97 -20.25 -22.74
C VAL A 176 12.34 -18.99 -23.34
N GLY A 177 12.68 -17.83 -22.77
CA GLY A 177 12.09 -16.54 -23.13
C GLY A 177 10.71 -16.29 -22.50
N GLY A 178 10.23 -17.14 -21.60
CA GLY A 178 9.01 -16.86 -20.85
C GLY A 178 9.19 -15.74 -19.84
N ASP A 179 8.08 -15.10 -19.46
CA ASP A 179 8.08 -13.91 -18.59
C ASP A 179 7.47 -14.16 -17.22
N ILE A 180 7.93 -13.41 -16.22
CA ILE A 180 7.35 -13.34 -14.88
C ILE A 180 6.77 -11.94 -14.66
N LEU A 181 5.46 -11.83 -14.47
CA LEU A 181 4.76 -10.56 -14.22
C LEU A 181 4.32 -10.49 -12.76
N ILE A 182 4.73 -9.47 -12.02
CA ILE A 182 4.49 -9.33 -10.58
C ILE A 182 3.58 -8.13 -10.31
N TYR A 183 2.33 -8.42 -9.99
CA TYR A 183 1.32 -7.47 -9.55
C TYR A 183 1.32 -7.39 -8.01
N GLY A 184 2.20 -6.54 -7.48
CA GLY A 184 2.26 -6.20 -6.06
C GLY A 184 2.77 -4.78 -5.89
N CYS A 185 2.10 -4.00 -5.03
CA CYS A 185 2.39 -2.58 -4.89
C CYS A 185 3.87 -2.33 -4.58
N TYR A 186 4.48 -1.39 -5.28
CA TYR A 186 5.81 -0.85 -5.07
C TYR A 186 6.94 -1.88 -5.17
N THR A 187 6.68 -3.10 -5.64
CA THR A 187 7.68 -4.19 -5.65
C THR A 187 9.00 -3.76 -6.32
N ALA A 188 8.91 -2.98 -7.39
CA ALA A 188 10.03 -2.43 -8.14
C ALA A 188 10.38 -0.97 -7.80
N GLU A 189 9.82 -0.41 -6.73
CA GLU A 189 10.04 0.98 -6.35
C GLU A 189 11.48 1.23 -5.85
N GLY A 190 12.11 2.26 -6.41
CA GLY A 190 13.42 2.76 -5.96
C GLY A 190 14.57 1.79 -6.20
N GLU A 191 15.77 2.15 -5.75
CA GLU A 191 16.99 1.34 -5.96
C GLU A 191 16.87 -0.07 -5.38
N ARG A 192 16.15 -0.21 -4.26
CA ARG A 192 15.90 -1.50 -3.61
C ARG A 192 15.00 -2.39 -4.48
N GLY A 193 13.89 -1.86 -5.00
CA GLY A 193 12.98 -2.59 -5.88
C GLY A 193 13.63 -2.97 -7.21
N LEU A 194 14.38 -2.07 -7.83
CA LEU A 194 15.14 -2.36 -9.05
C LEU A 194 16.15 -3.50 -8.83
N SER A 195 16.95 -3.43 -7.77
CA SER A 195 17.90 -4.50 -7.43
C SER A 195 17.22 -5.84 -7.16
N PHE A 196 16.02 -5.82 -6.58
CA PHE A 196 15.24 -7.03 -6.34
C PHE A 196 14.78 -7.67 -7.65
N VAL A 197 14.16 -6.89 -8.54
CA VAL A 197 13.66 -7.36 -9.84
C VAL A 197 14.82 -7.87 -10.71
N ASP A 198 15.95 -7.16 -10.75
CA ASP A 198 17.16 -7.61 -11.46
C ASP A 198 17.67 -8.96 -10.94
N SER A 199 17.66 -9.14 -9.61
CA SER A 199 18.09 -10.39 -8.99
C SER A 199 17.14 -11.54 -9.34
N LEU A 200 15.82 -11.30 -9.39
CA LEU A 200 14.85 -12.30 -9.82
C LEU A 200 15.09 -12.71 -11.27
N ALA A 201 15.29 -11.74 -12.16
CA ALA A 201 15.55 -12.00 -13.57
C ALA A 201 16.84 -12.81 -13.77
N GLN A 202 17.91 -12.44 -13.05
CA GLN A 202 19.17 -13.17 -13.09
C GLN A 202 19.06 -14.61 -12.58
N LEU A 203 18.36 -14.83 -11.46
CA LEU A 203 18.29 -16.13 -10.79
C LEU A 203 17.31 -17.10 -11.47
N THR A 204 16.25 -16.59 -12.07
CA THR A 204 15.30 -17.38 -12.87
C THR A 204 15.75 -17.52 -14.33
N GLY A 205 16.56 -16.59 -14.84
CA GLY A 205 16.88 -16.52 -16.26
C GLY A 205 15.66 -16.18 -17.13
N ARG A 206 14.68 -15.47 -16.58
CA ARG A 206 13.44 -15.03 -17.23
C ARG A 206 13.35 -13.51 -17.18
N ASP A 207 12.64 -12.95 -18.13
CA ASP A 207 12.33 -11.53 -18.13
C ASP A 207 11.24 -11.27 -17.07
N VAL A 208 11.44 -10.26 -16.23
CA VAL A 208 10.58 -9.96 -15.09
C VAL A 208 10.02 -8.56 -15.25
N ALA A 209 8.70 -8.42 -15.08
CA ALA A 209 8.03 -7.14 -14.98
C ALA A 209 7.37 -6.98 -13.62
N ALA A 210 7.42 -5.78 -13.04
CA ALA A 210 6.87 -5.50 -11.72
C ALA A 210 6.43 -4.04 -11.60
N SER A 211 5.42 -3.80 -10.75
CA SER A 211 4.93 -2.45 -10.45
C SER A 211 5.91 -1.73 -9.51
N SER A 212 6.22 -0.48 -9.84
CA SER A 212 7.01 0.48 -9.07
C SER A 212 6.15 1.44 -8.26
N ASP A 213 4.83 1.40 -8.43
CA ASP A 213 3.89 2.21 -7.69
C ASP A 213 2.72 1.37 -7.15
N ARG A 214 1.55 1.96 -6.94
CA ARG A 214 0.44 1.28 -6.29
C ARG A 214 -0.30 0.42 -7.31
N THR A 215 -0.44 -0.88 -7.03
CA THR A 215 -1.30 -1.77 -7.81
C THR A 215 -2.72 -1.86 -7.24
N GLY A 216 -3.74 -1.76 -8.10
CA GLY A 216 -5.16 -1.87 -7.73
C GLY A 216 -5.77 -0.54 -7.27
N LEU A 217 -6.53 -0.55 -6.17
CA LEU A 217 -7.25 0.65 -5.72
C LEU A 217 -6.30 1.83 -5.51
N ALA A 218 -6.62 2.97 -6.13
CA ALA A 218 -5.86 4.22 -6.06
C ALA A 218 -4.45 4.17 -6.70
N GLY A 219 -4.21 3.20 -7.58
CA GLY A 219 -3.14 3.21 -8.55
C GLY A 219 -3.62 2.57 -9.86
N ASP A 220 -2.83 1.71 -10.48
CA ASP A 220 -3.19 1.04 -11.72
C ASP A 220 -2.74 -0.44 -11.75
N TRP A 221 -2.67 -1.04 -12.94
CA TRP A 221 -2.26 -2.42 -13.16
C TRP A 221 -1.13 -2.51 -14.18
N ASP A 222 -0.49 -1.38 -14.48
CA ASP A 222 0.67 -1.34 -15.33
C ASP A 222 1.88 -1.90 -14.56
N LEU A 223 2.89 -2.34 -15.31
CA LEU A 223 4.16 -2.82 -14.77
C LEU A 223 5.24 -1.95 -15.37
N GLU A 224 5.66 -0.92 -14.64
CA GLU A 224 6.52 0.14 -15.16
C GLU A 224 7.98 -0.31 -15.32
N ILE A 225 8.37 -1.33 -14.55
CA ILE A 225 9.72 -1.87 -14.55
C ILE A 225 9.71 -3.23 -15.22
N ALA A 226 10.62 -3.41 -16.17
CA ALA A 226 10.85 -4.67 -16.84
C ALA A 226 12.35 -4.93 -17.01
N THR A 227 12.76 -6.18 -16.86
CA THR A 227 14.08 -6.67 -17.29
C THR A 227 13.89 -7.38 -18.62
N GLY A 228 14.53 -6.90 -19.69
CA GLY A 228 14.39 -7.50 -21.01
C GLY A 228 13.11 -7.06 -21.74
N ILE A 229 12.57 -7.94 -22.59
CA ILE A 229 11.39 -7.65 -23.42
C ILE A 229 10.24 -8.52 -22.92
N ILE A 230 9.13 -7.89 -22.54
CA ILE A 230 7.96 -8.61 -22.03
C ILE A 230 6.98 -8.84 -23.18
N GLU A 231 6.81 -10.10 -23.59
CA GLU A 231 5.85 -10.46 -24.64
C GLU A 231 4.54 -11.06 -24.11
N SER A 232 4.54 -11.45 -22.84
CA SER A 232 3.36 -11.95 -22.14
C SER A 232 2.31 -10.86 -21.96
N ALA A 233 1.06 -11.18 -22.34
CA ALA A 233 -0.07 -10.29 -22.14
C ALA A 233 -0.64 -10.42 -20.71
N ASN A 234 -1.19 -9.32 -20.19
CA ASN A 234 -2.00 -9.33 -18.98
C ASN A 234 -3.25 -10.22 -19.19
N VAL A 235 -3.51 -11.12 -18.24
CA VAL A 235 -4.66 -12.05 -18.29
C VAL A 235 -5.91 -11.54 -17.56
N LEU A 236 -5.79 -10.49 -16.76
CA LEU A 236 -6.91 -9.89 -16.05
C LEU A 236 -7.79 -9.08 -17.01
N SER A 237 -9.11 -9.16 -16.83
CA SER A 237 -10.02 -8.37 -17.64
C SER A 237 -9.96 -6.90 -17.25
N ALA A 238 -10.08 -6.00 -18.24
CA ALA A 238 -10.10 -4.56 -17.98
C ALA A 238 -11.20 -4.15 -16.99
N THR A 239 -12.37 -4.79 -17.06
CA THR A 239 -13.48 -4.57 -16.13
C THR A 239 -13.15 -5.04 -14.71
N ALA A 240 -12.57 -6.23 -14.55
CA ALA A 240 -12.19 -6.70 -13.22
C ALA A 240 -11.11 -5.81 -12.59
N MET A 241 -10.14 -5.37 -13.38
CA MET A 241 -9.10 -4.43 -12.97
C MET A 241 -9.67 -3.07 -12.55
N SER A 242 -10.64 -2.51 -13.30
CA SER A 242 -11.27 -1.23 -12.96
C SER A 242 -12.19 -1.30 -11.75
N ASP A 243 -12.83 -2.44 -11.55
CA ASP A 243 -13.81 -2.64 -10.48
C ASP A 243 -13.15 -3.07 -9.16
N TYR A 244 -11.89 -3.50 -9.19
CA TYR A 244 -11.18 -3.96 -8.00
C TYR A 244 -10.97 -2.84 -6.98
N GLN A 245 -11.57 -3.00 -5.79
CA GLN A 245 -11.62 -1.95 -4.75
C GLN A 245 -10.56 -2.12 -3.66
N TRP A 246 -9.49 -2.87 -3.90
CA TRP A 246 -8.50 -3.22 -2.89
C TRP A 246 -7.07 -2.94 -3.37
N GLY A 247 -6.21 -2.55 -2.44
CA GLY A 247 -4.78 -2.43 -2.66
C GLY A 247 -4.01 -3.70 -2.36
N LEU A 248 -2.78 -3.76 -2.87
CA LEU A 248 -1.85 -4.86 -2.69
C LEU A 248 -0.58 -4.43 -1.93
N ALA A 249 -0.65 -3.44 -1.04
CA ALA A 249 0.53 -3.00 -0.29
C ALA A 249 0.68 -3.73 1.05
N THR A 250 1.94 -3.91 1.46
CA THR A 250 2.33 -4.32 2.83
C THR A 250 3.05 -3.18 3.52
N TRP A 251 2.62 -2.80 4.72
CA TRP A 251 3.24 -1.76 5.53
C TRP A 251 3.81 -2.34 6.83
N THR A 252 5.10 -2.15 7.06
CA THR A 252 5.78 -2.77 8.20
C THR A 252 6.04 -1.76 9.32
N ALA A 253 5.53 -2.05 10.51
CA ALA A 253 5.96 -1.41 11.74
C ALA A 253 7.35 -1.94 12.11
N THR A 254 8.34 -1.05 12.18
CA THR A 254 9.75 -1.40 12.42
C THR A 254 10.21 -1.13 13.85
N ASN A 255 9.36 -0.50 14.66
CA ASN A 255 9.60 -0.28 16.08
C ASN A 255 8.30 -0.27 16.88
N ASN A 256 8.43 -0.32 18.19
CA ASN A 256 7.33 -0.41 19.14
C ASN A 256 6.93 0.93 19.78
N ALA A 257 7.35 2.06 19.20
CA ALA A 257 6.99 3.38 19.70
C ALA A 257 5.48 3.64 19.51
N ASN A 258 4.87 4.42 20.41
CA ASN A 258 3.46 4.79 20.29
C ASN A 258 3.19 5.60 19.01
N THR A 259 4.13 6.44 18.57
CA THR A 259 4.02 7.35 17.42
C THR A 259 5.39 7.56 16.77
N GLY A 260 5.40 8.10 15.54
CA GLY A 260 6.62 8.46 14.82
C GLY A 260 6.94 7.48 13.70
N VAL A 261 8.00 7.78 12.94
CA VAL A 261 8.45 6.95 11.82
C VAL A 261 8.72 5.52 12.30
N GLY A 262 8.24 4.54 11.54
CA GLY A 262 8.37 3.11 11.86
C GLY A 262 7.40 2.58 12.91
N SER A 263 6.58 3.42 13.55
CA SER A 263 5.56 2.93 14.49
C SER A 263 4.37 2.27 13.78
N LEU A 264 3.63 1.43 14.50
CA LEU A 264 2.36 0.86 14.03
C LEU A 264 1.37 1.92 13.56
N ARG A 265 1.31 3.08 14.24
CA ARG A 265 0.46 4.19 13.80
C ARG A 265 0.87 4.78 12.47
N ALA A 266 2.18 4.90 12.22
CA ALA A 266 2.66 5.38 10.93
C ALA A 266 2.30 4.38 9.82
N ALA A 267 2.47 3.08 10.07
CA ALA A 267 2.09 2.03 9.12
C ALA A 267 0.58 2.05 8.81
N ILE A 268 -0.28 2.11 9.83
CA ILE A 268 -1.74 2.25 9.66
C ILE A 268 -2.10 3.56 8.96
N ALA A 269 -1.38 4.66 9.21
CA ALA A 269 -1.62 5.93 8.56
C ALA A 269 -1.31 5.88 7.06
N SER A 270 -0.25 5.18 6.64
CA SER A 270 0.12 4.98 5.24
C SER A 270 -0.82 4.00 4.50
N ALA A 271 -1.29 2.97 5.20
CA ALA A 271 -2.16 1.94 4.62
C ALA A 271 -3.44 2.52 4.01
N GLN A 272 -3.99 1.84 3.00
CA GLN A 272 -5.28 2.12 2.37
C GLN A 272 -6.13 0.84 2.37
N ASN A 273 -7.37 0.92 1.87
CA ASN A 273 -8.26 -0.24 1.84
C ASN A 273 -7.64 -1.40 1.05
N GLY A 274 -7.66 -2.59 1.64
CA GLY A 274 -7.08 -3.82 1.11
C GLY A 274 -5.67 -4.09 1.62
N ASP A 275 -4.93 -3.07 2.04
CA ASP A 275 -3.53 -3.22 2.45
C ASP A 275 -3.39 -4.06 3.73
N ILE A 276 -2.19 -4.63 3.90
CA ILE A 276 -1.79 -5.34 5.11
C ILE A 276 -0.81 -4.48 5.90
N VAL A 277 -0.99 -4.42 7.21
CA VAL A 277 -0.03 -3.83 8.15
C VAL A 277 0.57 -4.95 8.99
N THR A 278 1.89 -5.06 9.02
CA THR A 278 2.64 -6.12 9.71
C THR A 278 3.78 -5.55 10.57
N PHE A 279 4.63 -6.40 11.12
CA PHE A 279 5.75 -6.04 11.99
C PHE A 279 7.05 -6.72 11.54
N ASN A 280 8.19 -6.06 11.77
CA ASN A 280 9.50 -6.63 11.43
C ASN A 280 10.06 -7.61 12.48
N GLY A 281 9.28 -7.94 13.51
CA GLY A 281 9.67 -8.84 14.58
C GLY A 281 8.73 -8.78 15.77
N ASN A 282 8.86 -9.76 16.66
CA ASN A 282 8.06 -9.87 17.88
C ASN A 282 8.25 -8.62 18.74
N MET A 283 7.15 -7.99 19.15
CA MET A 283 7.23 -6.76 19.93
C MET A 283 6.01 -6.50 20.81
N THR A 284 6.22 -5.69 21.85
CA THR A 284 5.13 -5.08 22.64
C THR A 284 5.05 -3.59 22.31
N VAL A 285 3.97 -3.19 21.64
CA VAL A 285 3.64 -1.80 21.32
C VAL A 285 2.98 -1.15 22.53
N GLN A 286 3.69 -0.22 23.16
CA GLN A 286 3.26 0.49 24.36
C GLN A 286 2.38 1.68 23.99
N LEU A 287 1.06 1.49 24.01
CA LEU A 287 0.10 2.53 23.63
C LEU A 287 -0.11 3.51 24.77
N THR A 288 0.11 4.80 24.50
CA THR A 288 -0.19 5.89 25.44
C THR A 288 -1.47 6.64 25.08
N SER A 289 -2.08 6.29 23.96
CA SER A 289 -3.35 6.78 23.42
C SER A 289 -4.04 5.66 22.64
N GLU A 290 -5.32 5.81 22.33
CA GLU A 290 -6.10 4.80 21.62
C GLU A 290 -5.61 4.60 20.19
N LEU A 291 -5.54 3.36 19.71
CA LEU A 291 -5.21 3.03 18.32
C LEU A 291 -6.47 3.03 17.46
N LEU A 292 -6.68 4.11 16.71
CA LEU A 292 -7.77 4.24 15.76
C LEU A 292 -7.46 3.48 14.46
N ILE A 293 -8.37 2.61 14.04
CA ILE A 293 -8.36 1.96 12.73
C ILE A 293 -9.66 2.33 12.00
N ASN A 294 -9.53 3.11 10.93
CA ASN A 294 -10.65 3.67 10.17
C ASN A 294 -10.59 3.29 8.67
N LYS A 295 -9.90 2.20 8.36
CA LYS A 295 -9.67 1.69 7.00
C LYS A 295 -9.99 0.22 6.94
N ASN A 296 -10.26 -0.29 5.74
CA ASN A 296 -10.50 -1.71 5.53
C ASN A 296 -9.18 -2.44 5.34
N ILE A 297 -8.50 -2.78 6.44
CA ILE A 297 -7.14 -3.35 6.42
C ILE A 297 -7.06 -4.62 7.26
N THR A 298 -6.02 -5.40 7.00
CA THR A 298 -5.56 -6.44 7.92
C THR A 298 -4.39 -5.90 8.73
N VAL A 299 -4.42 -6.08 10.05
CA VAL A 299 -3.24 -5.91 10.92
C VAL A 299 -2.80 -7.30 11.35
N ASP A 300 -1.65 -7.72 10.86
CA ASP A 300 -1.10 -9.06 11.01
C ASP A 300 0.10 -9.04 11.96
N GLY A 301 -0.04 -9.70 13.10
CA GLY A 301 1.01 -9.95 14.09
C GLY A 301 1.35 -11.42 14.26
N ASP A 302 0.90 -12.31 13.37
CA ASP A 302 1.32 -13.72 13.29
C ASP A 302 2.47 -13.82 12.28
N LEU A 303 3.70 -13.55 12.72
CA LEU A 303 4.81 -13.28 11.80
C LEU A 303 5.33 -14.55 11.11
N ASN A 304 5.00 -15.71 11.67
CA ASN A 304 5.45 -17.01 11.18
C ASN A 304 4.29 -17.89 10.68
N ASN A 305 3.05 -17.38 10.71
CA ASN A 305 1.82 -18.07 10.33
C ASN A 305 1.63 -19.41 11.08
N ASP A 306 2.05 -19.48 12.35
CA ASP A 306 1.92 -20.67 13.19
C ASP A 306 0.60 -20.71 13.99
N GLY A 307 -0.21 -19.66 13.88
CA GLY A 307 -1.47 -19.53 14.59
C GLY A 307 -1.36 -18.92 15.98
N ALA A 308 -0.16 -18.49 16.39
CA ALA A 308 0.10 -17.82 17.66
C ALA A 308 0.35 -16.32 17.46
N ALA A 309 0.01 -15.55 18.49
CA ALA A 309 0.24 -14.11 18.48
C ALA A 309 1.69 -13.78 18.84
N ASP A 310 2.41 -13.08 17.96
CA ASP A 310 3.78 -12.60 18.21
C ASP A 310 3.84 -11.16 18.72
N VAL A 311 2.73 -10.41 18.56
CA VAL A 311 2.69 -8.98 18.85
C VAL A 311 1.68 -8.64 19.93
N ILE A 312 2.14 -7.84 20.89
CA ILE A 312 1.32 -7.37 22.00
C ILE A 312 1.00 -5.89 21.81
N LEU A 313 -0.29 -5.54 21.82
CA LEU A 313 -0.80 -4.18 21.90
C LEU A 313 -1.23 -3.90 23.34
N ASP A 314 -0.46 -3.05 24.03
CA ASP A 314 -0.59 -2.80 25.46
C ASP A 314 -1.12 -1.39 25.73
N GLY A 315 -2.34 -1.28 26.27
CA GLY A 315 -2.95 -0.02 26.69
C GLY A 315 -2.42 0.54 28.02
N GLN A 316 -1.56 -0.20 28.73
CA GLN A 316 -0.88 0.18 29.97
C GLN A 316 -1.80 0.63 31.13
N TYR A 317 -3.06 0.24 31.08
CA TYR A 317 -4.18 0.76 31.89
C TYR A 317 -4.36 2.28 31.80
N ARG A 318 -3.94 2.88 30.68
CA ARG A 318 -3.98 4.34 30.47
C ARG A 318 -4.96 4.77 29.39
N THR A 319 -5.33 3.84 28.50
CA THR A 319 -6.14 4.15 27.33
C THR A 319 -6.90 2.91 26.86
N ARG A 320 -7.92 3.11 26.01
CA ARG A 320 -8.45 2.03 25.20
C ARG A 320 -7.34 1.51 24.28
N VAL A 321 -7.25 0.20 24.04
CA VAL A 321 -6.22 -0.31 23.11
C VAL A 321 -6.58 0.06 21.67
N ILE A 322 -7.74 -0.38 21.19
CA ILE A 322 -8.15 -0.22 19.78
C ILE A 322 -9.55 0.37 19.68
N GLU A 323 -9.72 1.29 18.73
CA GLU A 323 -11.03 1.71 18.21
C GLU A 323 -11.12 1.40 16.71
N VAL A 324 -12.15 0.65 16.32
CA VAL A 324 -12.51 0.42 14.91
C VAL A 324 -13.69 1.31 14.56
N SER A 325 -13.51 2.17 13.56
CA SER A 325 -14.53 3.13 13.13
C SER A 325 -15.71 2.46 12.42
N SER A 326 -16.86 3.13 12.44
CA SER A 326 -18.03 2.72 11.66
C SER A 326 -17.72 2.70 10.17
N GLY A 327 -18.22 1.67 9.47
CA GLY A 327 -18.01 1.47 8.04
C GLY A 327 -16.66 0.85 7.68
N SER A 328 -15.76 0.64 8.65
CA SER A 328 -14.50 -0.07 8.43
C SER A 328 -14.68 -1.59 8.57
N ILE A 329 -13.96 -2.34 7.75
CA ILE A 329 -13.86 -3.81 7.79
C ILE A 329 -12.42 -4.17 8.12
N VAL A 330 -12.16 -4.49 9.39
CA VAL A 330 -10.81 -4.73 9.91
C VAL A 330 -10.64 -6.20 10.25
N THR A 331 -9.52 -6.78 9.84
CA THR A 331 -9.04 -8.06 10.35
C THR A 331 -7.85 -7.81 11.27
N LEU A 332 -7.87 -8.39 12.45
CA LEU A 332 -6.72 -8.48 13.33
C LEU A 332 -6.29 -9.94 13.40
N ASP A 333 -5.03 -10.21 13.11
CA ASP A 333 -4.44 -11.56 13.14
C ASP A 333 -3.22 -11.59 14.05
N GLY A 334 -3.06 -12.65 14.85
CA GLY A 334 -1.86 -12.85 15.69
C GLY A 334 -1.56 -11.74 16.71
N LEU A 335 -2.58 -11.15 17.34
CA LEU A 335 -2.40 -10.06 18.32
C LEU A 335 -2.78 -10.45 19.75
N VAL A 336 -2.01 -9.98 20.73
CA VAL A 336 -2.46 -9.90 22.13
C VAL A 336 -2.87 -8.47 22.44
N ILE A 337 -4.16 -8.26 22.73
CA ILE A 337 -4.73 -6.96 23.09
C ILE A 337 -4.93 -6.93 24.60
N THR A 338 -4.13 -6.11 25.29
CA THR A 338 -4.07 -6.17 26.75
C THR A 338 -4.00 -4.83 27.46
N ARG A 339 -4.39 -4.86 28.75
CA ARG A 339 -4.31 -3.75 29.69
C ARG A 339 -4.90 -2.45 29.15
N GLY A 340 -5.96 -2.54 28.36
CA GLY A 340 -6.77 -1.39 28.00
C GLY A 340 -7.65 -0.95 29.16
N LEU A 341 -7.77 0.36 29.39
CA LEU A 341 -8.63 0.93 30.42
C LEU A 341 -9.40 2.14 29.89
N VAL A 342 -10.72 2.11 30.05
CA VAL A 342 -11.59 3.28 29.86
C VAL A 342 -12.32 3.57 31.18
N SER A 343 -12.24 4.82 31.64
CA SER A 343 -12.99 5.29 32.81
C SER A 343 -13.99 6.36 32.39
N GLY A 344 -15.26 6.14 32.71
CA GLY A 344 -16.34 7.09 32.47
C GLY A 344 -16.23 8.28 33.42
N THR A 345 -16.63 9.46 32.94
CA THR A 345 -16.74 10.67 33.77
C THR A 345 -17.92 10.55 34.72
N GLY A 346 -17.77 11.04 35.95
CA GLY A 346 -18.89 11.10 36.89
C GLY A 346 -20.07 11.95 36.37
N GLY A 347 -21.28 11.61 36.82
CA GLY A 347 -22.49 12.35 36.48
C GLY A 347 -22.55 13.69 37.21
N ASN A 348 -23.23 14.68 36.60
CA ASN A 348 -23.61 15.90 37.31
C ASN A 348 -24.65 15.58 38.39
N GLY A 349 -24.78 16.46 39.41
CA GLY A 349 -25.73 16.26 40.51
C GLY A 349 -27.16 15.99 40.02
N GLY A 350 -27.73 14.85 40.42
CA GLY A 350 -29.07 14.42 40.00
C GLY A 350 -29.15 13.71 38.64
N TYR A 351 -28.01 13.49 37.97
CA TYR A 351 -27.93 12.78 36.69
C TYR A 351 -27.04 11.53 36.79
N GLY A 352 -27.38 10.51 36.00
CA GLY A 352 -26.52 9.36 35.79
C GLY A 352 -25.26 9.73 35.02
N ALA A 353 -24.17 9.03 35.27
CA ALA A 353 -22.94 9.15 34.49
C ALA A 353 -23.06 8.45 33.14
N ALA A 354 -22.30 8.91 32.14
CA ALA A 354 -22.09 8.15 30.92
C ALA A 354 -21.38 6.83 31.24
N GLY A 355 -21.80 5.76 30.57
CA GLY A 355 -21.09 4.49 30.66
C GLY A 355 -19.71 4.58 30.03
N ALA A 356 -18.76 3.83 30.57
CA ALA A 356 -17.56 3.48 29.83
C ALA A 356 -17.90 2.27 28.96
N MET A 357 -17.28 2.16 27.80
CA MET A 357 -17.39 0.95 26.98
C MET A 357 -15.99 0.47 26.67
N ALA A 358 -15.81 -0.85 26.66
CA ALA A 358 -14.71 -1.57 26.03
C ALA A 358 -13.30 -0.98 26.22
N GLY A 359 -12.62 -1.36 27.32
CA GLY A 359 -11.21 -1.00 27.53
C GLY A 359 -10.24 -1.61 26.51
N GLY A 360 -10.52 -2.82 26.02
CA GLY A 360 -9.70 -3.49 25.02
C GLY A 360 -9.97 -2.94 23.62
N VAL A 361 -11.07 -3.40 23.03
CA VAL A 361 -11.45 -3.07 21.65
C VAL A 361 -12.86 -2.50 21.60
N PHE A 362 -12.98 -1.26 21.12
CA PHE A 362 -14.27 -0.71 20.72
C PHE A 362 -14.44 -0.88 19.22
N ASN A 363 -15.54 -1.53 18.82
CA ASN A 363 -15.83 -1.76 17.41
C ASN A 363 -17.16 -1.14 17.03
N ALA A 364 -17.13 -0.17 16.12
CA ALA A 364 -18.31 0.39 15.47
C ALA A 364 -18.46 -0.10 14.01
N GLY A 365 -17.52 -0.89 13.49
CA GLY A 365 -17.52 -1.45 12.14
C GLY A 365 -17.69 -2.98 12.13
N ILE A 366 -17.07 -3.64 11.16
CA ILE A 366 -16.93 -5.09 11.09
C ILE A 366 -15.49 -5.44 11.51
N LEU A 367 -15.38 -6.28 12.54
CA LEU A 367 -14.09 -6.72 13.08
C LEU A 367 -14.02 -8.24 13.06
N THR A 368 -13.00 -8.76 12.38
CA THR A 368 -12.61 -10.18 12.43
C THR A 368 -11.37 -10.32 13.31
N LEU A 369 -11.40 -11.31 14.20
CA LEU A 369 -10.28 -11.64 15.08
C LEU A 369 -9.81 -13.06 14.76
N ASN A 370 -8.61 -13.19 14.20
CA ASN A 370 -7.93 -14.45 13.96
C ASN A 370 -6.79 -14.56 14.97
N ASN A 371 -6.69 -15.67 15.69
CA ASN A 371 -5.54 -15.93 16.55
C ASN A 371 -5.27 -14.81 17.60
N VAL A 372 -6.31 -14.03 17.95
CA VAL A 372 -6.21 -12.88 18.85
C VAL A 372 -6.59 -13.26 20.28
N SER A 373 -5.80 -12.77 21.24
CA SER A 373 -6.12 -12.84 22.66
C SER A 373 -6.46 -11.46 23.23
N VAL A 374 -7.67 -11.28 23.77
CA VAL A 374 -8.12 -10.03 24.40
C VAL A 374 -8.18 -10.24 25.92
N THR A 375 -7.18 -9.74 26.65
CA THR A 375 -7.00 -10.09 28.07
C THR A 375 -6.69 -8.88 28.95
N SER A 376 -7.02 -8.96 30.24
CA SER A 376 -6.64 -7.94 31.23
C SER A 376 -7.11 -6.52 30.90
N ASN A 377 -8.23 -6.38 30.18
CA ASN A 377 -8.82 -5.10 29.81
C ASN A 377 -9.98 -4.74 30.76
N GLY A 378 -10.20 -3.45 31.01
CA GLY A 378 -11.24 -2.97 31.93
C GLY A 378 -11.96 -1.74 31.41
N ALA A 379 -13.26 -1.66 31.69
CA ALA A 379 -14.03 -0.44 31.56
C ALA A 379 -14.76 -0.19 32.89
N SER A 380 -14.74 1.06 33.36
CA SER A 380 -15.45 1.47 34.57
C SER A 380 -16.30 2.67 34.24
N GLY A 381 -17.61 2.57 34.35
CA GLY A 381 -18.49 3.73 34.24
C GLY A 381 -18.21 4.79 35.29
N GLY A 382 -18.71 6.01 35.06
CA GLY A 382 -18.59 7.08 36.04
C GLY A 382 -19.51 6.87 37.24
N GLY A 383 -19.11 7.40 38.41
CA GLY A 383 -20.01 7.48 39.57
C GLY A 383 -21.15 8.49 39.34
N GLY A 384 -22.34 8.21 39.86
CA GLY A 384 -23.46 9.17 39.79
C GLY A 384 -23.18 10.45 40.57
N GLY A 385 -23.65 11.59 40.07
CA GLY A 385 -23.57 12.85 40.82
C GLY A 385 -24.59 12.83 41.95
N GLY A 386 -24.12 12.77 43.20
CA GLY A 386 -25.00 12.87 44.37
C GLY A 386 -25.84 14.14 44.33
N GLY A 387 -27.14 14.02 44.62
CA GLY A 387 -28.05 15.17 44.74
C GLY A 387 -28.10 15.70 46.17
N VAL A 388 -28.23 17.03 46.33
CA VAL A 388 -28.45 17.70 47.64
C VAL A 388 -29.90 17.57 48.15
N THR A 389 -30.80 16.90 47.41
CA THR A 389 -32.21 16.71 47.78
C THR A 389 -32.62 15.23 47.69
N GLY A 390 -33.37 14.75 48.69
CA GLY A 390 -33.59 13.32 48.97
C GLY A 390 -34.37 12.49 47.92
N ALA A 391 -34.76 13.07 46.79
CA ALA A 391 -35.42 12.37 45.69
C ALA A 391 -34.48 11.99 44.52
N PHE A 392 -33.21 12.43 44.55
CA PHE A 392 -32.23 12.20 43.48
C PHE A 392 -31.00 11.46 44.00
N TYR A 393 -31.14 10.16 44.27
CA TYR A 393 -29.98 9.28 44.45
C TYR A 393 -29.29 9.13 43.10
N GLY A 394 -28.04 9.59 42.99
CA GLY A 394 -27.28 9.51 41.75
C GLY A 394 -27.10 8.07 41.31
N GLY A 395 -27.64 7.71 40.15
CA GLY A 395 -27.39 6.40 39.52
C GLY A 395 -25.96 6.34 38.98
N GLY A 396 -25.24 5.25 39.24
CA GLY A 396 -23.93 5.00 38.64
C GLY A 396 -24.05 4.73 37.13
N GLY A 397 -23.03 5.12 36.36
CA GLY A 397 -22.86 4.65 34.99
C GLY A 397 -22.29 3.22 34.99
N GLY A 398 -22.80 2.36 34.11
CA GLY A 398 -22.23 1.03 33.88
C GLY A 398 -20.89 1.09 33.13
N GLY A 399 -20.05 0.07 33.29
CA GLY A 399 -18.78 -0.10 32.58
C GLY A 399 -18.81 -1.29 31.64
#